data_AF-A0A8J5Y3H2-F1
#
_entry.id   AF-A0A8J5Y3H2-F1
#
_cell.length_a   1.000
_cell.length_b   1.000
_cell.length_c   1.000
_cell.angle_alpha   90.00
_cell.angle_beta   90.00
_cell.angle_gamma   90.00
#
_symmetry.space_group_name_H-M   'P 1'
#
loop_
_entity.id
_entity.type
_entity.pdbx_description
1 polymer ?
#
loop_
_entity_poly.entity_id
_entity_poly.type
_entity_poly.pdbx_seq_one_letter_code
_entity_poly.pdbx_strand_id
1 'polypeptide(L)'
;MAKKSDFETLSIARRLLFFVPAFYICFFVVSIIALAGAQQPITPGSVFTTPFNWVNFTPAGSPAELVPFVALLVTFLVCGPILIFYVVAVTKQSWDFAATITFIHWMLTCLVTLAFPVNWVWWVVFLPSGLIMSTGGELSCYYLRDMKEIELDN
;
A
#
# COMPACT_ATOMS: atom_id res chain seq x y z
N MET A 1 2.58 -24.80 -27.20
CA MET A 1 3.61 -23.76 -27.38
C MET A 1 3.08 -22.51 -26.68
N ALA A 2 3.65 -22.12 -25.54
CA ALA A 2 3.21 -20.90 -24.85
C ALA A 2 3.57 -19.67 -25.70
N LYS A 3 2.62 -18.73 -25.82
CA LYS A 3 2.83 -17.49 -26.59
C LYS A 3 3.71 -16.55 -25.74
N LYS A 4 4.49 -15.67 -26.38
CA LYS A 4 5.34 -14.68 -25.69
C LYS A 4 4.58 -13.88 -24.62
N SER A 5 3.29 -13.60 -24.84
CA SER A 5 2.38 -12.94 -23.89
C SER A 5 2.19 -13.70 -22.57
N ASP A 6 2.28 -15.02 -22.61
CA ASP A 6 1.99 -15.87 -21.45
C ASP A 6 3.12 -15.75 -20.42
N PHE A 7 4.36 -15.66 -20.90
CA PHE A 7 5.55 -15.44 -20.06
C PHE A 7 5.55 -14.05 -19.40
N GLU A 8 5.15 -13.01 -20.13
CA GLU A 8 5.00 -11.66 -19.60
C GLU A 8 3.93 -11.62 -18.49
N THR A 9 2.79 -12.25 -18.72
CA THR A 9 1.69 -12.32 -17.76
C THR A 9 2.11 -13.05 -16.47
N LEU A 10 2.81 -14.17 -16.59
CA LEU A 10 3.33 -14.91 -15.45
C LEU A 10 4.36 -14.11 -14.65
N SER A 11 5.20 -13.31 -15.32
CA SER A 11 6.16 -12.44 -14.65
C SER A 11 5.48 -11.37 -13.79
N ILE A 12 4.40 -10.76 -14.32
CA ILE A 12 3.59 -9.76 -13.60
C ILE A 12 2.89 -10.40 -12.41
N ALA A 13 2.25 -11.55 -12.61
CA ALA A 13 1.57 -12.29 -11.54
C ALA A 13 2.55 -12.67 -10.42
N ARG A 14 3.78 -13.08 -10.77
CA ARG A 14 4.82 -13.39 -9.78
C ARG A 14 5.26 -12.16 -8.99
N ARG A 15 5.44 -11.02 -9.64
CA ARG A 15 5.74 -9.75 -8.94
C ARG A 15 4.60 -9.35 -8.01
N LEU A 16 3.35 -9.52 -8.43
CA LEU A 16 2.18 -9.25 -7.60
C LEU A 16 2.11 -10.18 -6.38
N LEU A 17 2.44 -11.46 -6.57
CA LEU A 17 2.49 -12.46 -5.49
C LEU A 17 3.50 -12.08 -4.39
N PHE A 18 4.59 -11.39 -4.72
CA PHE A 18 5.54 -10.87 -3.72
C PHE A 18 5.13 -9.50 -3.18
N PHE A 19 4.58 -8.64 -4.03
CA PHE A 19 4.20 -7.27 -3.68
C PHE A 19 3.09 -7.24 -2.62
N VAL A 20 2.03 -8.04 -2.79
CA VAL A 20 0.87 -8.01 -1.87
C VAL A 20 1.26 -8.43 -0.44
N PRO A 21 1.95 -9.57 -0.21
CA PRO A 21 2.39 -9.93 1.14
C PRO A 21 3.38 -8.92 1.72
N ALA A 22 4.33 -8.41 0.94
CA ALA A 22 5.29 -7.42 1.41
C ALA A 22 4.58 -6.13 1.86
N PHE A 23 3.59 -5.67 1.11
CA PHE A 23 2.78 -4.51 1.46
C PHE A 23 2.05 -4.70 2.79
N TYR A 24 1.41 -5.86 2.99
CA TYR A 24 0.72 -6.13 4.26
C TYR A 24 1.67 -6.34 5.44
N ILE A 25 2.85 -6.94 5.23
CA ILE A 25 3.89 -7.01 6.26
C ILE A 25 4.27 -5.59 6.71
N CYS A 26 4.54 -4.68 5.76
CA CYS A 26 4.79 -3.28 6.07
C CYS A 26 3.61 -2.65 6.83
N PHE A 27 2.37 -2.86 6.38
CA PHE A 27 1.20 -2.29 7.03
C PHE A 27 1.02 -2.78 8.47
N PHE A 28 1.21 -4.08 8.73
CA PHE A 28 1.14 -4.61 10.10
C PHE A 28 2.28 -4.09 10.97
N VAL A 29 3.51 -4.00 10.46
CA VAL A 29 4.64 -3.41 11.19
C VAL A 29 4.37 -1.95 11.54
N VAL A 30 3.93 -1.15 10.57
CA VAL A 30 3.55 0.26 10.77
C VAL A 30 2.41 0.36 11.78
N SER A 31 1.42 -0.53 11.72
CA SER A 31 0.30 -0.54 12.68
C SER A 31 0.77 -0.84 14.10
N ILE A 32 1.70 -1.78 14.29
CA ILE A 32 2.30 -2.07 15.61
C ILE A 32 3.06 -0.85 16.13
N ILE A 33 3.85 -0.20 15.29
CA ILE A 33 4.60 1.02 15.66
C ILE A 33 3.63 2.15 16.03
N ALA A 34 2.57 2.35 15.25
CA ALA A 34 1.55 3.37 15.52
C ALA A 34 0.79 3.11 16.82
N LEU A 35 0.39 1.85 17.08
CA LEU A 35 -0.23 1.44 18.35
C LEU A 35 0.71 1.70 19.53
N ALA A 36 1.98 1.32 19.42
CA ALA A 36 2.99 1.57 20.44
C ALA A 36 3.19 3.07 20.70
N GLY A 37 3.31 3.86 19.64
CA GLY A 37 3.50 5.32 19.72
C GLY A 37 2.30 6.05 20.34
N ALA A 38 1.08 5.57 20.08
CA ALA A 38 -0.15 6.09 20.67
C ALA A 38 -0.50 5.49 22.05
N GLN A 39 0.41 4.68 22.63
CA GLN A 39 0.24 3.98 23.90
C GLN A 39 -1.05 3.13 23.94
N GLN A 40 -1.47 2.59 22.79
CA GLN A 40 -2.65 1.74 22.68
C GLN A 40 -2.30 0.28 22.96
N PRO A 41 -3.26 -0.54 23.46
CA PRO A 41 -3.02 -1.96 23.71
C PRO A 41 -2.61 -2.70 22.44
N ILE A 42 -1.45 -3.35 22.46
CA ILE A 42 -0.96 -4.22 21.38
C ILE A 42 -1.46 -5.64 21.69
N THR A 43 -2.63 -5.95 21.18
CA THR A 43 -3.26 -7.27 21.28
C THR A 43 -3.37 -7.89 19.88
N PRO A 44 -3.46 -9.22 19.74
CA PRO A 44 -3.66 -9.84 18.43
C PRO A 44 -4.86 -9.26 17.68
N GLY A 45 -5.95 -8.95 18.39
CA GLY A 45 -7.15 -8.34 17.81
C GLY A 45 -6.92 -6.91 17.33
N SER A 46 -6.28 -6.05 18.13
CA SER A 46 -6.01 -4.67 17.72
C SER A 46 -5.03 -4.59 16.55
N VAL A 47 -3.96 -5.40 16.56
CA VAL A 47 -3.01 -5.45 15.43
C VAL A 47 -3.69 -5.93 14.15
N PHE A 48 -4.52 -6.97 14.22
CA PHE A 48 -5.20 -7.53 13.05
C PHE A 48 -6.22 -6.55 12.45
N THR A 49 -6.96 -5.83 13.28
CA THR A 49 -8.05 -4.95 12.83
C THR A 49 -7.58 -3.55 12.42
N THR A 50 -6.46 -3.06 12.96
CA THR A 50 -5.98 -1.69 12.73
C THR A 50 -5.86 -1.30 11.26
N PRO A 51 -5.25 -2.10 10.36
CA PRO A 51 -5.13 -1.73 8.95
C PRO A 51 -6.48 -1.52 8.26
N PHE A 52 -7.53 -2.20 8.71
CA PHE A 52 -8.85 -2.26 8.09
C PHE A 52 -9.89 -1.42 8.85
N ASN A 53 -9.48 -0.69 9.88
CA ASN A 53 -10.41 0.02 10.75
C ASN A 53 -10.85 1.35 10.12
N TRP A 54 -11.98 1.31 9.42
CA TRP A 54 -12.64 2.50 8.87
C TRP A 54 -13.65 3.13 9.84
N VAL A 55 -14.07 2.40 10.88
CA VAL A 55 -15.07 2.87 11.86
C VAL A 55 -14.48 3.95 12.75
N ASN A 56 -13.35 3.64 13.38
CA ASN A 56 -12.62 4.55 14.28
C ASN A 56 -11.49 5.25 13.51
N PHE A 57 -11.84 5.93 12.42
CA PHE A 57 -10.88 6.57 11.52
C PHE A 57 -11.13 8.08 11.45
N THR A 58 -10.34 8.86 12.19
CA THR A 58 -10.43 10.32 12.16
C THR A 58 -9.08 10.98 12.49
N PRO A 59 -8.67 12.03 11.74
CA PRO A 59 -7.43 12.78 11.98
C PRO A 59 -7.50 13.75 13.17
N ALA A 60 -8.69 14.01 13.70
CA ALA A 60 -8.90 14.95 14.81
C ALA A 60 -9.47 14.28 16.07
N GLY A 61 -9.44 12.95 16.11
CA GLY A 61 -9.98 12.16 17.20
C GLY A 61 -8.99 11.85 18.31
N SER A 62 -9.37 10.88 19.13
CA SER A 62 -8.52 10.31 20.17
C SER A 62 -7.28 9.62 19.58
N PRO A 63 -6.21 9.40 20.38
CA PRO A 63 -5.04 8.65 19.94
C PRO A 63 -5.38 7.29 19.32
N ALA A 64 -6.42 6.60 19.81
CA ALA A 64 -6.87 5.33 19.27
C ALA A 64 -7.41 5.44 17.83
N GLU A 65 -8.08 6.53 17.49
CA GLU A 65 -8.63 6.79 16.15
C GLU A 65 -7.59 7.33 15.18
N LEU A 66 -6.53 7.94 15.69
CA LEU A 66 -5.37 8.40 14.90
C LEU A 66 -4.50 7.24 14.41
N VAL A 67 -4.43 6.14 15.15
CA VAL A 67 -3.60 4.97 14.80
C VAL A 67 -3.91 4.44 13.39
N PRO A 68 -5.15 4.06 13.03
CA PRO A 68 -5.44 3.54 11.70
C PRO A 68 -5.24 4.60 10.60
N PHE A 69 -5.49 5.87 10.91
CA PHE A 69 -5.24 7.00 10.00
C PHE A 69 -3.75 7.13 9.64
N VAL A 70 -2.88 7.19 10.66
CA VAL A 70 -1.43 7.30 10.46
C VAL A 70 -0.88 6.04 9.80
N ALA A 71 -1.34 4.86 10.22
CA ALA A 71 -0.87 3.60 9.65
C ALA A 71 -1.19 3.50 8.16
N LEU A 72 -2.39 3.92 7.74
CA LEU A 72 -2.78 3.96 6.33
C LEU A 72 -1.90 4.95 5.55
N LEU A 73 -1.73 6.18 6.03
CA LEU A 73 -0.92 7.18 5.35
C LEU A 73 0.55 6.76 5.21
N VAL A 74 1.18 6.30 6.28
CA VAL A 74 2.59 5.88 6.23
C VAL A 74 2.75 4.69 5.28
N THR A 75 1.85 3.72 5.33
CA THR A 75 1.95 2.54 4.45
C THR A 75 1.74 2.91 2.99
N PHE A 76 0.69 3.68 2.66
CA PHE A 76 0.39 4.03 1.26
C PHE A 76 1.35 5.06 0.70
N LEU A 77 1.78 6.06 1.47
CA LEU A 77 2.60 7.16 0.97
C LEU A 77 4.11 6.89 1.04
N VAL A 78 4.55 5.98 1.92
CA VAL A 78 5.98 5.66 2.10
C VAL A 78 6.28 4.24 1.68
N CYS A 79 5.68 3.23 2.33
CA CYS A 79 6.00 1.83 2.03
C CYS A 79 5.58 1.44 0.61
N GLY A 80 4.42 1.90 0.15
CA GLY A 80 3.88 1.64 -1.20
C GLY A 80 4.84 2.03 -2.33
N PRO A 81 5.22 3.32 -2.46
CA PRO A 81 6.16 3.77 -3.49
C PRO A 81 7.51 3.07 -3.42
N ILE A 82 8.04 2.83 -2.21
CA ILE A 82 9.28 2.08 -2.00
C ILE A 82 9.14 0.66 -2.57
N LEU A 83 8.06 -0.05 -2.23
CA LEU A 83 7.82 -1.40 -2.74
C LEU A 83 7.60 -1.41 -4.26
N ILE A 84 6.92 -0.42 -4.82
CA ILE A 84 6.75 -0.31 -6.28
C ILE A 84 8.12 -0.15 -6.94
N PHE A 85 8.96 0.73 -6.41
CA PHE A 85 10.30 0.97 -6.92
C PHE A 85 11.18 -0.30 -6.94
N TYR A 86 11.17 -1.06 -5.84
CA TYR A 86 11.99 -2.27 -5.70
C TYR A 86 11.41 -3.51 -6.38
N VAL A 87 10.10 -3.75 -6.30
CA VAL A 87 9.47 -5.02 -6.74
C VAL A 87 8.96 -4.95 -8.18
N VAL A 88 8.24 -3.88 -8.55
CA VAL A 88 7.64 -3.76 -9.89
C VAL A 88 8.73 -3.45 -10.90
N ALA A 89 9.63 -2.54 -10.51
CA ALA A 89 10.82 -2.15 -11.23
C ALA A 89 10.63 -1.63 -12.67
N VAL A 90 9.40 -1.38 -13.08
CA VAL A 90 9.03 -0.90 -14.42
C VAL A 90 8.00 0.22 -14.27
N THR A 91 8.35 1.42 -14.75
CA THR A 91 7.54 2.65 -14.61
C THR A 91 6.11 2.48 -15.10
N LYS A 92 5.92 1.89 -16.30
CA LYS A 92 4.59 1.71 -16.92
C LYS A 92 3.63 0.82 -16.13
N GLN A 93 4.13 0.01 -15.18
CA GLN A 93 3.34 -0.92 -14.38
C GLN A 93 3.02 -0.39 -12.98
N SER A 94 3.61 0.75 -12.59
CA SER A 94 3.43 1.34 -11.24
C SER A 94 1.96 1.54 -10.87
N TRP A 95 1.18 2.10 -11.79
CA TRP A 95 -0.25 2.35 -11.62
C TRP A 95 -1.07 1.08 -11.48
N ASP A 96 -0.78 0.03 -12.24
CA ASP A 96 -1.51 -1.24 -12.18
C ASP A 96 -1.38 -1.88 -10.80
N PHE A 97 -0.16 -1.90 -10.24
CA PHE A 97 0.10 -2.46 -8.91
C PHE A 97 -0.53 -1.61 -7.80
N ALA A 98 -0.44 -0.28 -7.91
CA ALA A 98 -1.03 0.63 -6.95
C ALA A 98 -2.56 0.54 -6.94
N ALA A 99 -3.20 0.50 -8.11
CA ALA A 99 -4.65 0.29 -8.24
C ALA A 99 -5.06 -1.09 -7.71
N THR A 100 -4.29 -2.14 -8.02
CA THR A 100 -4.57 -3.51 -7.56
C THR A 100 -4.52 -3.62 -6.03
N ILE A 101 -3.47 -3.10 -5.38
CA ILE A 101 -3.37 -3.18 -3.91
C ILE A 101 -4.42 -2.31 -3.22
N THR A 102 -4.74 -1.15 -3.80
CA THR A 102 -5.84 -0.30 -3.31
C THR A 102 -7.16 -1.06 -3.37
N PHE A 103 -7.47 -1.69 -4.50
CA PHE A 103 -8.68 -2.50 -4.64
C PHE A 103 -8.72 -3.69 -3.68
N ILE A 104 -7.62 -4.44 -3.56
CA ILE A 104 -7.49 -5.54 -2.60
C ILE A 104 -7.71 -5.05 -1.17
N HIS A 105 -7.11 -3.91 -0.81
CA HIS A 105 -7.27 -3.33 0.52
C HIS A 105 -8.72 -2.98 0.81
N TRP A 106 -9.42 -2.34 -0.13
CA TRP A 106 -10.84 -2.06 0.02
C TRP A 106 -11.67 -3.34 0.19
N MET A 107 -11.40 -4.39 -0.61
CA MET A 107 -12.08 -5.69 -0.45
C MET A 107 -11.81 -6.32 0.91
N LEU A 108 -10.56 -6.36 1.36
CA LEU A 108 -10.19 -6.91 2.67
C LEU A 108 -10.80 -6.10 3.81
N THR A 109 -10.85 -4.77 3.68
CA THR A 109 -11.54 -3.90 4.64
C THR A 109 -13.01 -4.28 4.76
N CYS A 110 -13.71 -4.50 3.65
CA CYS A 110 -15.09 -4.97 3.67
C CYS A 110 -15.22 -6.38 4.29
N LEU A 111 -14.33 -7.30 3.95
CA LEU A 111 -14.35 -8.68 4.44
C LEU A 111 -14.05 -8.79 5.94
N VAL A 112 -13.08 -8.03 6.44
CA VAL A 112 -12.66 -8.04 7.87
C VAL A 112 -13.71 -7.37 8.74
N THR A 113 -14.29 -6.26 8.27
CA THR A 113 -15.31 -5.52 9.03
C THR A 113 -16.73 -6.04 8.81
N LEU A 114 -16.92 -6.95 7.85
CA LEU A 114 -18.21 -7.50 7.43
C LEU A 114 -19.24 -6.41 7.05
N ALA A 115 -18.75 -5.25 6.63
CA ALA A 115 -19.56 -4.08 6.35
C ALA A 115 -18.91 -3.18 5.29
N PHE A 116 -19.73 -2.42 4.57
CA PHE A 116 -19.24 -1.43 3.62
C PHE A 116 -18.75 -0.17 4.36
N PRO A 117 -17.57 0.38 4.04
CA PRO A 117 -17.07 1.60 4.67
C PRO A 117 -17.98 2.80 4.41
N VAL A 118 -18.71 3.25 5.43
CA VAL A 118 -19.57 4.45 5.35
C VAL A 118 -18.89 5.72 5.83
N ASN A 119 -17.70 5.61 6.44
CA ASN A 119 -16.94 6.76 6.91
C ASN A 119 -16.35 7.54 5.73
N TRP A 120 -16.88 8.74 5.47
CA TRP A 120 -16.42 9.60 4.37
C TRP A 120 -14.97 10.08 4.54
N VAL A 121 -14.51 10.30 5.78
CA VAL A 121 -13.12 10.70 6.06
C VAL A 121 -12.16 9.61 5.60
N TRP A 122 -12.52 8.34 5.81
CA TRP A 122 -11.74 7.21 5.31
C TRP A 122 -11.62 7.26 3.78
N TRP A 123 -12.70 7.50 3.04
CA TRP A 123 -12.66 7.61 1.57
C TRP A 123 -11.79 8.75 1.06
N VAL A 124 -11.91 9.94 1.67
CA VAL A 124 -11.13 11.14 1.30
C VAL A 124 -9.64 10.96 1.56
N VAL A 125 -9.25 10.07 2.48
CA VAL A 125 -7.84 9.79 2.75
C VAL A 125 -7.35 8.63 1.90
N PHE A 126 -8.14 7.56 1.82
CA PHE A 126 -7.79 6.32 1.14
C PHE A 126 -7.61 6.50 -0.37
N LEU A 127 -8.58 7.10 -1.07
CA LEU A 127 -8.53 7.23 -2.53
C LEU A 127 -7.36 8.12 -3.00
N PRO A 128 -7.14 9.32 -2.42
CA PRO A 128 -5.97 10.12 -2.77
C PRO A 128 -4.67 9.45 -2.38
N SER A 129 -4.61 8.69 -1.28
CA SER A 129 -3.40 7.94 -0.92
C SER A 129 -3.03 6.89 -1.98
N GLY A 130 -4.02 6.19 -2.56
CA GLY A 130 -3.80 5.30 -3.69
C GLY A 130 -3.28 6.02 -4.95
N LEU A 131 -3.82 7.20 -5.25
CA LEU A 131 -3.36 8.03 -6.36
C LEU A 131 -1.93 8.53 -6.15
N ILE A 132 -1.63 9.07 -4.97
CA ILE A 132 -0.29 9.57 -4.62
C ILE A 132 0.72 8.42 -4.63
N MET A 133 0.35 7.24 -4.14
CA MET A 133 1.18 6.04 -4.23
C MET A 133 1.51 5.69 -5.68
N SER A 134 0.52 5.77 -6.58
CA SER A 134 0.70 5.50 -8.01
C SER A 134 1.70 6.48 -8.63
N THR A 135 1.47 7.79 -8.44
CA THR A 135 2.36 8.83 -8.95
C THR A 135 3.74 8.79 -8.30
N GLY A 136 3.82 8.51 -6.99
CA GLY A 136 5.08 8.44 -6.26
C GLY A 136 5.93 7.25 -6.71
N GLY A 137 5.29 6.09 -6.95
CA GLY A 137 5.95 4.93 -7.52
C GLY A 137 6.44 5.18 -8.95
N GLU A 138 5.61 5.81 -9.79
CA GLU A 138 5.98 6.19 -11.15
C GLU A 138 7.18 7.16 -11.17
N LEU A 139 7.09 8.27 -10.44
CA LEU A 139 8.16 9.27 -10.37
C LEU A 139 9.45 8.65 -9.82
N SER A 140 9.36 7.78 -8.81
CA SER A 140 10.53 7.09 -8.26
C SER A 140 11.20 6.21 -9.31
N CYS A 141 10.44 5.41 -10.07
CA CYS A 141 10.99 4.60 -11.15
C CYS A 141 11.56 5.46 -12.28
N TYR A 142 10.84 6.50 -12.68
CA TYR A 142 11.25 7.39 -13.77
C TYR A 142 12.58 8.09 -13.46
N TYR A 143 12.68 8.78 -12.32
CA TYR A 143 13.88 9.57 -12.00
C TYR A 143 15.07 8.71 -11.57
N LEU A 144 14.86 7.67 -10.77
CA LEU A 144 15.97 6.92 -10.18
C LEU A 144 16.45 5.77 -11.07
N ARG A 145 15.64 5.31 -12.03
CA ARG A 145 15.99 4.22 -12.94
C ARG A 145 16.04 4.66 -14.39
N ASP A 146 14.98 5.25 -14.94
CA ASP A 146 14.89 5.51 -16.38
C ASP A 146 15.75 6.71 -16.81
N MET A 147 15.91 7.72 -15.95
CA MET A 147 16.72 8.92 -16.21
C MET A 147 18.20 8.77 -15.79
N LYS A 148 18.59 7.66 -15.15
CA LYS A 148 19.99 7.45 -14.77
C LYS A 148 20.81 7.23 -16.04
N GLU A 149 21.82 8.06 -16.25
CA GLU A 149 22.66 8.01 -17.46
C GLU A 149 23.23 6.60 -17.67
N ILE A 150 23.24 6.17 -18.94
CA ILE A 150 23.92 4.94 -19.34
C ILE A 150 25.42 5.25 -19.31
N GLU A 151 26.14 4.69 -18.34
CA GLU A 151 27.60 4.69 -18.36
C GLU A 151 28.05 3.99 -19.65
N LEU A 152 28.60 4.77 -20.59
CA LEU A 152 29.29 4.23 -21.75
C LEU A 152 30.66 3.77 -21.26
N ASP A 153 30.78 2.46 -21.01
CA ASP A 153 32.06 1.81 -20.71
C ASP A 153 32.98 2.04 -21.93
N ASN A 154 33.98 2.92 -21.78
CA ASN A 154 35.01 3.21 -22.78
C ASN A 154 36.24 2.32 -22.53
#